data_AF-X0SGH7-F1
#
_entry.id   AF-X0SGH7-F1
#
_cell.length_a   1.000
_cell.length_b   1.000
_cell.length_c   1.000
_cell.angle_alpha   90.00
_cell.angle_beta   90.00
_cell.angle_gamma   90.00
#
_symmetry.space_group_name_H-M   'P 1'
#
loop_
_entity.id
_entity.type
_entity.pdbx_description
1 polymer ?
#
loop_
_entity_poly.entity_id
_entity_poly.type
_entity_poly.pdbx_seq_one_letter_code
_entity_poly.pdbx_strand_id
1 'polypeptide(L)'
;ALRVLKKKGLANYKPYNCVTLTESGRAAAAEIARKHNILKSFFVNVLGVETDIAQQAACKAEHTLGPEIIERLLCFIEFVTQSSKNGCDLADEFQKFCNKKNQNV
;
A
#
# COMPACT_ATOMS: atom_id res chain seq x y z
N ALA A 1 7.54 10.95 19.30
CA ALA A 1 7.26 9.64 18.68
C ALA A 1 7.90 8.45 19.43
N LEU A 2 9.23 8.35 19.56
CA LEU A 2 9.92 7.17 20.12
C LEU A 2 9.50 6.75 21.53
N ARG A 3 9.27 7.73 22.42
CA ARG A 3 8.83 7.48 23.80
C ARG A 3 7.43 6.87 23.87
N VAL A 4 6.58 7.13 22.88
CA VAL A 4 5.24 6.53 22.73
C VAL A 4 5.35 5.08 22.25
N LEU A 5 6.22 4.81 21.27
CA LEU A 5 6.49 3.45 20.80
C LEU A 5 7.07 2.57 21.91
N LYS A 6 7.97 3.10 22.73
CA LYS A 6 8.47 2.42 23.93
C LYS A 6 7.36 2.12 24.93
N LYS A 7 6.50 3.10 25.24
CA LYS A 7 5.34 2.90 26.15
C LYS A 7 4.37 1.84 25.63
N LYS A 8 4.23 1.71 24.30
CA LYS A 8 3.41 0.69 23.63
C LYS A 8 4.13 -0.67 23.48
N GLY A 9 5.37 -0.80 23.96
CA GLY A 9 6.15 -2.03 23.85
C GLY A 9 6.61 -2.37 22.42
N LEU A 10 6.60 -1.40 21.50
CA LEU A 10 6.93 -1.58 20.08
C LEU A 10 8.40 -1.24 19.75
N ALA A 11 9.09 -0.50 20.62
CA ALA A 11 10.48 -0.12 20.39
C ALA A 11 11.30 -0.14 21.69
N ASN A 12 12.50 -0.70 21.60
CA ASN A 12 13.52 -0.58 22.63
C ASN A 12 14.22 0.77 22.47
N TYR A 13 13.96 1.67 23.42
CA TYR A 13 14.60 2.98 23.45
C TYR A 13 15.33 3.18 24.78
N LYS A 14 16.65 3.39 24.70
CA LYS A 14 17.51 3.91 25.76
C LYS A 14 18.20 5.18 25.24
N PRO A 15 18.30 6.26 26.03
CA PRO A 15 19.09 7.43 25.65
C PRO A 15 20.50 7.01 25.21
N TYR A 16 21.03 7.66 24.17
CA TYR A 16 22.37 7.43 23.59
C TYR A 16 22.62 6.03 23.01
N ASN A 17 21.58 5.21 22.83
CA ASN A 17 21.68 3.90 22.17
C ASN A 17 20.88 3.86 20.87
N CYS A 18 21.22 2.91 20.00
CA CYS A 18 20.44 2.61 18.80
C CYS A 18 19.01 2.19 19.18
N VAL A 19 18.03 2.74 18.45
CA VAL A 19 16.63 2.33 18.58
C VAL A 19 16.43 1.03 17.84
N THR A 20 15.90 0.01 18.51
CA THR A 20 15.53 -1.25 17.86
C THR A 20 14.04 -1.53 18.04
N LEU A 21 13.42 -2.18 17.06
CA LEU A 21 12.05 -2.66 17.21
C LEU A 21 12.03 -3.92 18.08
N THR A 22 11.04 -4.00 18.96
CA THR A 22 10.68 -5.27 19.61
C THR A 22 10.08 -6.21 18.58
N GLU A 23 9.82 -7.46 18.95
CA GLU A 23 9.16 -8.41 18.05
C GLU A 23 7.76 -7.94 17.62
N SER A 24 6.96 -7.45 18.57
CA SER A 24 5.66 -6.84 18.27
C SER A 24 5.80 -5.57 17.42
N GLY A 25 6.85 -4.78 17.64
CA GLY A 25 7.21 -3.63 16.80
C GLY A 25 7.53 -4.01 15.36
N ARG A 26 8.27 -5.11 15.16
CA ARG A 26 8.58 -5.64 13.82
C ARG A 26 7.32 -6.15 13.12
N ALA A 27 6.45 -6.87 13.83
CA ALA A 27 5.19 -7.32 13.27
C ALA A 27 4.29 -6.15 12.84
N ALA A 28 4.17 -5.11 13.68
CA ALA A 28 3.42 -3.91 13.33
C ALA A 28 4.03 -3.16 12.14
N ALA A 29 5.36 -3.01 12.09
CA ALA A 29 6.04 -2.37 10.96
C ALA A 29 5.89 -3.17 9.67
N ALA A 30 5.96 -4.51 9.74
CA ALA A 30 5.74 -5.38 8.60
C ALA A 30 4.33 -5.25 8.03
N GLU A 31 3.31 -5.15 8.88
CA GLU A 31 1.92 -4.99 8.43
C GLU A 31 1.70 -3.63 7.76
N ILE A 32 2.29 -2.55 8.29
CA ILE A 32 2.27 -1.23 7.64
C ILE A 32 2.93 -1.32 6.26
N ALA A 33 4.16 -1.84 6.18
CA ALA A 33 4.87 -1.99 4.92
C ALA A 33 4.11 -2.87 3.90
N ARG A 34 3.42 -3.92 4.37
CA ARG A 34 2.57 -4.77 3.53
C ARG A 34 1.42 -3.95 2.93
N LYS A 35 0.71 -3.18 3.73
CA LYS A 35 -0.38 -2.30 3.26
C LYS A 35 0.13 -1.27 2.27
N HIS A 36 1.25 -0.61 2.56
CA HIS A 36 1.91 0.33 1.65
C HIS A 36 2.09 -0.27 0.25
N ASN A 37 2.71 -1.46 0.21
CA ASN A 37 3.09 -2.11 -1.03
C ASN A 37 1.87 -2.54 -1.85
N ILE A 38 0.83 -3.06 -1.19
CA ILE A 38 -0.44 -3.42 -1.84
C ILE A 38 -1.08 -2.17 -2.47
N LEU A 39 -1.19 -1.08 -1.71
CA LEU A 39 -1.80 0.16 -2.17
C LEU A 39 -1.02 0.80 -3.31
N LYS A 40 0.31 0.87 -3.17
CA LYS A 40 1.19 1.38 -4.23
C LYS A 40 1.07 0.56 -5.50
N SER A 41 1.13 -0.77 -5.39
CA SER A 41 0.98 -1.68 -6.52
C SER A 41 -0.35 -1.47 -7.22
N PHE A 42 -1.45 -1.34 -6.47
CA PHE A 42 -2.76 -1.05 -7.01
C PHE A 42 -2.80 0.28 -7.77
N PHE A 43 -2.31 1.36 -7.16
CA PHE A 43 -2.33 2.69 -7.79
C PHE A 43 -1.52 2.73 -9.08
N VAL A 44 -0.36 2.06 -9.12
CA VAL A 44 0.46 2.03 -10.34
C VAL A 44 -0.10 1.06 -11.37
N ASN A 45 -0.28 -0.20 -10.99
CA ASN A 45 -0.52 -1.28 -11.95
C ASN A 45 -1.99 -1.36 -12.40
N VAL A 46 -2.93 -0.89 -11.58
CA VAL A 46 -4.36 -0.94 -11.92
C VAL A 46 -4.87 0.44 -12.32
N LEU A 47 -4.60 1.47 -11.51
CA LEU A 47 -5.09 2.83 -11.82
C LEU A 47 -4.23 3.59 -12.82
N GLY A 48 -2.99 3.15 -13.10
CA GLY A 48 -2.07 3.85 -13.99
C GLY A 48 -1.55 5.18 -13.42
N VAL A 49 -1.53 5.33 -12.10
CA VAL A 49 -1.02 6.54 -11.43
C VAL A 49 0.51 6.53 -11.46
N GLU A 50 1.09 7.72 -11.65
CA GLU A 50 2.53 7.93 -11.59
C GLU A 50 3.10 7.46 -10.22
N THR A 51 4.31 6.89 -10.25
CA THR A 51 4.89 6.15 -9.12
C THR A 51 5.10 7.03 -7.88
N ASP A 52 5.52 8.29 -8.03
CA ASP A 52 5.74 9.19 -6.90
C ASP A 52 4.42 9.63 -6.27
N ILE A 53 3.40 9.92 -7.09
CA ILE A 53 2.03 10.20 -6.61
C ILE A 53 1.46 8.98 -5.89
N ALA A 54 1.61 7.79 -6.47
CA ALA A 54 1.16 6.53 -5.89
C ALA A 54 1.85 6.24 -4.54
N GLN A 55 3.16 6.49 -4.44
CA GLN A 55 3.92 6.35 -3.21
C GLN A 55 3.35 7.27 -2.10
N GLN A 56 3.11 8.54 -2.41
CA GLN A 56 2.57 9.50 -1.43
C GLN A 56 1.14 9.15 -1.01
N ALA A 57 0.30 8.70 -1.95
CA ALA A 57 -1.06 8.27 -1.66
C ALA A 57 -1.08 7.01 -0.78
N ALA A 58 -0.22 6.03 -1.08
CA ALA A 58 -0.11 4.79 -0.31
C ALA A 58 0.33 5.05 1.14
N CYS A 59 1.33 5.93 1.36
CA CYS A 59 1.76 6.33 2.71
C CYS A 59 0.64 6.97 3.54
N LYS A 60 -0.30 7.69 2.91
CA LYS A 60 -1.45 8.27 3.62
C LYS A 60 -2.50 7.20 3.92
N ALA A 61 -2.81 6.37 2.94
CA ALA A 61 -3.87 5.38 3.03
C ALA A 61 -3.53 4.22 3.98
N GLU A 62 -2.27 3.77 4.05
CA GLU A 62 -1.85 2.63 4.87
C GLU A 62 -2.15 2.80 6.37
N HIS A 63 -2.18 4.05 6.85
CA HIS A 63 -2.45 4.38 8.25
C HIS A 63 -3.94 4.50 8.57
N THR A 64 -4.79 4.62 7.55
CA THR A 64 -6.24 4.85 7.72
C THR A 64 -7.06 3.64 7.33
N LEU A 65 -6.59 2.82 6.39
CA LEU A 65 -7.33 1.66 5.91
C LEU A 65 -7.26 0.48 6.90
N GLY A 66 -8.45 0.03 7.29
CA GLY A 66 -8.64 -1.16 8.11
C GLY A 66 -8.28 -2.45 7.36
N PRO A 67 -8.06 -3.56 8.10
CA PRO A 67 -7.67 -4.84 7.52
C PRO A 67 -8.68 -5.38 6.50
N GLU A 68 -9.99 -5.24 6.76
CA GLU A 68 -11.05 -5.73 5.87
C GLU A 68 -10.99 -5.10 4.47
N ILE A 69 -10.73 -3.78 4.39
CA ILE A 69 -10.63 -3.08 3.10
C ILE A 69 -9.38 -3.56 2.34
N ILE A 70 -8.27 -3.75 3.04
CA ILE A 70 -7.01 -4.23 2.43
C ILE A 70 -7.18 -5.65 1.90
N GLU A 71 -7.86 -6.53 2.63
CA GLU A 71 -8.15 -7.90 2.17
C GLU A 71 -9.00 -7.89 0.90
N ARG A 72 -10.10 -7.13 0.88
CA ARG A 72 -10.92 -7.01 -0.33
C ARG A 72 -10.16 -6.40 -1.51
N LEU A 73 -9.28 -5.43 -1.24
CA LEU A 73 -8.42 -4.84 -2.27
C LEU A 73 -7.44 -5.87 -2.84
N LEU A 74 -6.85 -6.71 -1.99
CA LEU A 74 -5.97 -7.80 -2.44
C LEU A 74 -6.73 -8.76 -3.36
N CYS A 75 -7.92 -9.22 -2.94
CA CYS A 75 -8.76 -10.09 -3.77
C CYS A 75 -9.09 -9.43 -5.13
N PHE A 76 -9.32 -8.12 -5.14
CA PHE A 76 -9.57 -7.39 -6.38
C PHE A 76 -8.34 -7.34 -7.29
N ILE A 77 -7.15 -7.06 -6.74
CA ILE A 77 -5.89 -7.07 -7.51
C ILE A 77 -5.64 -8.48 -8.10
N GLU A 78 -5.86 -9.53 -7.30
CA GLU A 78 -5.74 -10.92 -7.76
C GLU A 78 -6.74 -11.24 -8.87
N PHE A 79 -7.98 -10.78 -8.75
CA PHE A 79 -9.00 -10.94 -9.79
C PHE A 79 -8.57 -10.27 -11.10
N VAL A 80 -8.18 -8.99 -11.05
CA VAL A 80 -7.76 -8.22 -12.23
C VAL A 80 -6.53 -8.84 -12.91
N THR A 81 -5.55 -9.28 -12.13
CA THR A 81 -4.33 -9.92 -12.65
C THR A 81 -4.59 -11.31 -13.24
N GLN A 82 -5.58 -12.05 -12.74
CA GLN A 82 -6.02 -13.30 -13.34
C GLN A 82 -6.75 -13.08 -14.66
N SER A 83 -7.58 -12.03 -14.77
CA SER A 83 -8.26 -11.69 -16.03
C SER A 83 -7.29 -11.43 -17.17
N SER A 84 -6.16 -10.75 -16.90
CA SER A 84 -5.10 -10.50 -17.90
C SER A 84 -4.57 -11.79 -18.55
N LYS A 85 -4.51 -12.91 -17.80
CA LYS A 85 -4.07 -14.21 -18.32
C LYS A 85 -5.06 -14.85 -19.30
N ASN A 86 -6.33 -14.44 -19.27
CA ASN A 86 -7.39 -14.97 -20.13
C ASN A 86 -7.55 -14.19 -21.44
N GLY A 87 -6.60 -13.29 -21.75
CA GLY A 87 -6.60 -12.49 -22.98
C GLY A 87 -7.30 -11.14 -22.87
N CYS A 88 -7.86 -10.79 -21.70
CA CYS A 88 -8.40 -9.47 -21.40
C CYS A 88 -7.65 -8.83 -20.22
N ASP A 89 -6.71 -7.93 -20.53
CA ASP A 89 -6.04 -7.15 -19.50
C ASP A 89 -6.93 -5.99 -19.06
N LEU A 90 -7.79 -6.27 -18.07
CA LEU A 90 -8.73 -5.30 -17.52
C LEU A 90 -8.03 -4.06 -16.95
N ALA A 91 -6.80 -4.20 -16.42
CA ALA A 91 -6.03 -3.07 -15.93
C ALA A 91 -5.58 -2.17 -17.08
N ASP A 92 -5.05 -2.74 -18.15
CA ASP A 92 -4.66 -2.00 -19.36
C ASP A 92 -5.86 -1.33 -20.04
N GLU A 93 -6.99 -2.04 -20.16
CA GLU A 93 -8.25 -1.47 -20.67
C GLU A 93 -8.71 -0.27 -19.84
N PHE A 94 -8.66 -0.38 -18.51
CA PHE A 94 -9.02 0.70 -17.61
C PHE A 94 -8.07 1.90 -17.74
N GLN A 95 -6.77 1.67 -17.80
CA GLN A 95 -5.79 2.75 -17.99
C GLN A 95 -6.00 3.47 -19.32
N LYS A 96 -6.24 2.73 -20.41
CA LYS A 96 -6.59 3.30 -21.72
C LYS A 96 -7.86 4.16 -21.65
N PHE A 97 -8.88 3.71 -20.91
CA PHE A 97 -10.10 4.47 -20.69
C PHE A 97 -9.82 5.81 -19.95
N CYS A 98 -9.04 5.78 -18.88
CA CYS A 98 -8.64 6.99 -18.15
C CYS A 98 -7.85 7.97 -19.03
N ASN A 99 -6.89 7.47 -19.82
CA ASN A 99 -6.09 8.30 -20.72
C ASN A 99 -6.94 8.96 -21.81
N LYS A 100 -7.91 8.24 -22.40
CA LYS A 100 -8.87 8.82 -23.36
C LYS A 100 -9.73 9.91 -22.73
N LYS A 101 -10.16 9.73 -21.48
CA LYS A 101 -10.96 10.73 -20.77
C LYS A 101 -10.18 12.01 -20.51
N ASN A 102 -8.89 11.91 -20.19
CA ASN A 102 -8.03 13.06 -19.93
C ASN A 102 -7.64 13.85 -21.19
N GLN A 103 -7.75 13.28 -22.40
CA GLN A 103 -7.47 13.96 -23.68
C GLN A 103 -8.67 14.71 -24.27
N ASN A 104 -9.86 14.54 -23.70
CA ASN A 104 -11.10 15.21 -24.13
C ASN A 104 -11.47 16.40 -23.22
N VAL A 105 -10.49 16.97 -22.50
CA VAL A 105 -10.63 18.15 -21.64
C VAL A 105 -9.69 19.24 -22.11
#